data_AF-F4HL95-F1
#
_entry.id   AF-F4HL95-F1
#
_cell.length_a   1.000
_cell.length_b   1.000
_cell.length_c   1.000
_cell.angle_alpha   90.00
_cell.angle_beta   90.00
_cell.angle_gamma   90.00
#
_symmetry.space_group_name_H-M   'P 1'
#
loop_
_entity.id
_entity.type
_entity.pdbx_description
1 polymer ?
#
loop_
_entity_poly.entity_id
_entity_poly.type
_entity_poly.pdbx_seq_one_letter_code
_entity_poly.pdbx_strand_id
1 'polypeptide(L)'
;MFQMDEAIEIVITSYAKDLCKGVWLGTTRGVAYLLIGNKEYPLIEGTVPPFIHLYLRDGHLAIYSFWRTNGKEHEAFIKAALTKLHLIPEGILVEPHGSLEKFEAFVIIKLIGSDKILEMLKRLFFGWYFA
;
A
#
# COMPACT_ATOMS: atom_id res chain seq x y z
N MET A 1 11.22 8.01 -19.72
CA MET A 1 11.29 6.54 -19.60
C MET A 1 12.26 6.28 -18.46
N PHE A 2 11.75 5.97 -17.26
CA PHE A 2 12.63 5.61 -16.14
C PHE A 2 13.36 4.31 -16.49
N GLN A 3 14.67 4.26 -16.31
CA GLN A 3 15.40 3.00 -16.45
C GLN A 3 14.96 2.09 -15.30
N MET A 4 14.70 0.81 -15.60
CA MET A 4 14.10 -0.14 -14.66
C MET A 4 14.89 -0.18 -13.33
N ASP A 5 16.22 -0.08 -13.41
CA ASP A 5 17.14 -0.07 -12.28
C ASP A 5 16.90 1.08 -11.27
N GLU A 6 16.49 2.26 -11.74
CA GLU A 6 16.21 3.41 -10.86
C GLU A 6 14.94 3.18 -10.02
N ALA A 7 13.92 2.52 -10.59
CA ALA A 7 12.67 2.25 -9.88
C ALA A 7 12.90 1.23 -8.74
N ILE A 8 13.68 0.17 -9.01
CA ILE A 8 14.03 -0.83 -8.00
C ILE A 8 14.81 -0.18 -6.86
N GLU A 9 15.81 0.64 -7.19
CA GLU A 9 16.63 1.34 -6.19
C GLU A 9 15.79 2.24 -5.29
N ILE A 10 14.81 2.95 -5.85
CA ILE A 10 13.86 3.78 -5.08
C ILE A 10 13.06 2.92 -4.10
N VAL A 11 12.51 1.78 -4.55
CA VAL A 11 11.70 0.90 -3.70
C VAL A 11 12.55 0.32 -2.56
N ILE A 12 13.70 -0.26 -2.88
CA ILE A 12 14.59 -0.89 -1.88
C ILE A 12 15.12 0.15 -0.90
N THR A 13 15.57 1.31 -1.38
CA THR A 13 16.07 2.38 -0.52
C THR A 13 14.99 2.91 0.40
N SER A 14 13.77 3.10 -0.11
CA SER A 14 12.63 3.55 0.71
C SER A 14 12.27 2.49 1.75
N TYR A 15 12.22 1.22 1.35
CA TYR A 15 11.95 0.11 2.27
C TYR A 15 13.00 0.02 3.39
N ALA A 16 14.29 0.09 3.07
CA ALA A 16 15.37 0.09 4.05
C ALA A 16 15.28 1.32 4.99
N LYS A 17 14.92 2.48 4.46
CA LYS A 17 14.73 3.70 5.25
C LYS A 17 13.55 3.57 6.23
N ASP A 18 12.46 2.94 5.81
CA ASP A 18 11.26 2.76 6.63
C ASP A 18 11.40 1.60 7.63
N LEU A 19 12.19 0.57 7.30
CA LEU A 19 12.67 -0.42 8.28
C LEU A 19 13.41 0.24 9.44
N CYS A 20 14.30 1.21 9.13
CA CYS A 20 15.13 1.86 10.13
C CYS A 20 14.43 3.00 10.88
N LYS A 21 13.45 3.66 10.27
CA LYS A 21 12.88 4.93 10.79
C LYS A 21 11.35 4.97 10.85
N GLY A 22 10.65 4.06 10.19
CA GLY A 22 9.20 3.96 10.22
C GLY A 22 8.74 3.13 11.41
N VAL A 23 7.48 3.33 11.82
CA VAL A 23 6.83 2.46 12.79
C VAL A 23 6.27 1.26 12.03
N TRP A 24 6.83 0.08 12.27
CA TRP A 24 6.28 -1.15 11.69
C TRP A 24 4.90 -1.44 12.26
N LEU A 25 3.93 -1.60 11.37
CA LEU A 25 2.54 -1.89 11.73
C LEU A 25 2.26 -3.39 11.68
N GLY A 26 2.84 -4.09 10.71
CA GLY A 26 2.62 -5.51 10.58
C GLY A 26 2.92 -6.02 9.18
N THR A 27 2.78 -7.34 9.04
CA THR A 27 2.86 -8.04 7.77
C THR A 27 1.63 -8.93 7.63
N THR A 28 1.00 -8.90 6.46
CA THR A 28 -0.16 -9.74 6.12
C THR A 28 -0.08 -10.17 4.68
N ARG A 29 -0.93 -11.10 4.24
CA ARG A 29 -1.04 -11.42 2.81
C ARG A 29 -2.06 -10.49 2.17
N GLY A 30 -1.85 -10.13 0.91
CA GLY A 30 -2.83 -9.29 0.23
C GLY A 30 -2.53 -9.09 -1.24
N VAL A 31 -3.44 -8.36 -1.88
CA VAL A 31 -3.36 -7.96 -3.28
C VAL A 31 -3.72 -6.49 -3.39
N ALA A 32 -3.26 -5.83 -4.43
CA ALA A 32 -3.58 -4.43 -4.67
C ALA A 32 -3.90 -4.19 -6.14
N TYR A 33 -4.88 -3.33 -6.38
CA TYR A 33 -5.36 -2.97 -7.71
C TYR A 33 -5.50 -1.46 -7.83
N LEU A 34 -5.08 -0.92 -8.96
CA LEU A 34 -5.46 0.41 -9.41
C LEU A 34 -6.75 0.29 -10.21
N LEU A 35 -7.80 0.96 -9.73
CA LEU A 35 -9.05 1.14 -10.44
C LEU A 35 -9.00 2.45 -11.21
N ILE A 36 -9.39 2.43 -12.49
CA ILE A 36 -9.61 3.63 -13.31
C ILE A 36 -10.94 3.45 -14.04
N GLY A 37 -11.96 4.21 -13.63
CA GLY A 37 -13.35 3.94 -14.02
C GLY A 37 -13.73 2.50 -13.68
N ASN A 38 -14.13 1.71 -14.68
CA ASN A 38 -14.53 0.30 -14.53
C ASN A 38 -13.40 -0.71 -14.82
N LYS A 39 -12.15 -0.26 -14.97
CA LYS A 39 -11.01 -1.14 -15.27
C LYS A 39 -10.14 -1.34 -14.04
N GLU A 40 -9.72 -2.59 -13.83
CA GLU A 40 -8.80 -2.98 -12.76
C GLU A 40 -7.42 -3.28 -13.35
N TYR A 41 -6.38 -2.74 -12.72
CA TYR A 41 -4.99 -2.95 -13.07
C TYR A 41 -4.24 -3.50 -11.85
N PRO A 42 -3.69 -4.72 -11.89
CA PRO A 42 -2.99 -5.30 -10.76
C PRO A 42 -1.72 -4.50 -10.46
N LEU A 43 -1.54 -4.13 -9.19
CA LEU A 43 -0.31 -3.55 -8.67
C LEU A 43 0.48 -4.56 -7.85
N ILE A 44 -0.24 -5.40 -7.09
CA ILE A 44 0.32 -6.52 -6.32
C ILE A 44 -0.56 -7.73 -6.58
N GLU A 45 0.01 -8.77 -7.18
CA GLU A 45 -0.71 -9.99 -7.52
C GLU A 45 0.18 -11.24 -7.40
N GLY A 46 -0.43 -12.40 -7.26
CA GLY A 46 0.28 -13.67 -7.24
C GLY A 46 -0.68 -14.84 -7.07
N THR A 47 -0.29 -16.03 -7.56
CA THR A 47 -1.09 -17.27 -7.41
C THR A 47 -1.41 -17.54 -5.94
N VAL A 48 -0.46 -17.25 -5.06
CA VAL A 48 -0.70 -17.12 -3.63
C VAL A 48 -0.48 -15.64 -3.29
N PRO A 49 -1.46 -14.95 -2.68
CA PRO A 49 -1.33 -13.53 -2.35
C PRO A 49 -0.02 -13.27 -1.59
N PRO A 50 0.83 -12.35 -2.09
CA PRO A 50 2.13 -12.09 -1.51
C PRO A 50 2.02 -11.39 -0.15
N PHE A 51 3.14 -11.33 0.56
CA PHE A 51 3.21 -10.59 1.81
C PHE A 51 3.29 -9.08 1.54
N ILE A 52 2.44 -8.35 2.26
CA ILE A 52 2.38 -6.91 2.31
C ILE A 52 2.93 -6.46 3.66
N HIS A 53 3.95 -5.60 3.62
CA HIS A 53 4.56 -4.97 4.78
C HIS A 53 4.03 -3.56 4.93
N LEU A 54 3.59 -3.21 6.13
CA LEU A 54 2.96 -1.92 6.43
C LEU A 54 3.83 -1.14 7.41
N TYR A 55 4.13 0.11 7.06
CA TYR A 55 4.88 1.05 7.90
C TYR A 55 4.17 2.39 7.97
N LEU A 56 4.19 3.00 9.15
CA LEU A 56 3.71 4.36 9.38
C LEU A 56 4.87 5.32 9.52
N ARG A 57 4.83 6.43 8.79
CA ARG A 57 5.88 7.45 8.86
C ARG A 57 5.42 8.80 8.32
N ASP A 58 5.75 9.88 9.03
CA ASP A 58 5.59 11.26 8.56
C ASP A 58 4.18 11.56 8.01
N GLY A 59 3.13 11.03 8.66
CA GLY A 59 1.73 11.19 8.21
C GLY A 59 1.37 10.40 6.94
N HIS A 60 2.16 9.37 6.60
CA HIS A 60 1.92 8.47 5.47
C HIS A 60 1.93 7.01 5.91
N LEU A 61 1.10 6.21 5.24
CA LEU A 61 1.20 4.76 5.24
C LEU A 61 2.04 4.33 4.03
N ALA A 62 3.12 3.60 4.30
CA ALA A 62 3.96 2.97 3.29
C ALA A 62 3.66 1.47 3.24
N ILE A 63 3.42 0.97 2.03
CA ILE A 63 3.01 -0.39 1.75
C ILE A 63 3.97 -0.98 0.74
N TYR A 64 4.61 -2.08 1.13
CA TYR A 64 5.58 -2.78 0.29
C TYR A 64 5.16 -4.22 0.07
N SER A 65 5.39 -4.72 -1.12
CA SER A 65 5.28 -6.14 -1.42
C SER A 65 6.42 -6.54 -2.35
N PHE A 66 7.03 -7.68 -2.06
CA PHE A 66 8.08 -8.30 -2.86
C PHE A 66 7.67 -9.74 -3.13
N TRP A 67 7.62 -10.15 -4.38
CA TRP A 67 7.19 -11.49 -4.75
C TRP A 67 7.86 -11.98 -6.03
N ARG A 68 7.63 -13.26 -6.33
CA ARG A 68 8.17 -13.90 -7.54
C ARG A 68 7.06 -14.65 -8.25
N THR A 69 6.93 -14.42 -9.55
CA THR A 69 5.99 -15.13 -10.42
C THR A 69 6.73 -15.62 -11.66
N ASN A 70 6.66 -16.92 -11.96
CA ASN A 70 7.34 -17.54 -13.11
C ASN A 70 8.84 -17.22 -13.21
N GLY A 71 9.53 -17.21 -12.05
CA GLY A 71 10.96 -16.92 -11.97
C GLY A 71 11.32 -15.43 -12.07
N LYS A 72 10.36 -14.54 -12.31
CA LYS A 72 10.57 -13.09 -12.32
C LYS A 72 10.29 -12.48 -10.97
N GLU A 73 11.20 -11.64 -10.50
CA GLU A 73 11.04 -10.85 -9.28
C GLU A 73 10.17 -9.63 -9.57
N HIS A 74 9.35 -9.29 -8.60
CA HIS A 74 8.42 -8.18 -8.65
C HIS A 74 8.44 -7.46 -7.32
N GLU A 75 8.31 -6.14 -7.39
CA GLU A 75 8.09 -5.30 -6.24
C GLU A 75 7.00 -4.27 -6.51
N ALA A 76 6.35 -3.86 -5.43
CA ALA A 76 5.44 -2.73 -5.44
C ALA A 76 5.68 -1.88 -4.20
N PHE A 77 5.60 -0.57 -4.42
CA PHE A 77 5.64 0.43 -3.37
C PHE A 77 4.44 1.36 -3.53
N ILE A 78 3.55 1.36 -2.55
CA ILE A 78 2.42 2.28 -2.48
C ILE A 78 2.64 3.15 -1.25
N LYS A 79 2.71 4.46 -1.46
CA LYS A 79 2.79 5.45 -0.38
C LYS A 79 1.58 6.36 -0.46
N ALA A 80 0.86 6.49 0.64
CA ALA A 80 -0.36 7.27 0.71
C ALA A 80 -0.39 8.13 1.98
N ALA A 81 -0.82 9.38 1.86
CA ALA A 81 -1.07 10.20 3.04
C ALA A 81 -2.27 9.65 3.81
N LEU A 82 -2.22 9.68 5.14
CA LEU A 82 -3.30 9.16 5.99
C LEU A 82 -4.66 9.84 5.70
N THR A 83 -4.64 11.09 5.25
CA THR A 83 -5.84 11.87 4.90
C THR A 83 -6.54 11.40 3.63
N LYS A 84 -5.92 10.51 2.85
CA LYS A 84 -6.46 9.92 1.61
C LYS A 84 -6.77 8.44 1.75
N LEU A 85 -6.64 7.90 2.95
CA LEU A 85 -6.90 6.50 3.24
C LEU A 85 -8.28 6.33 3.84
N HIS A 86 -9.01 5.37 3.30
CA HIS A 86 -10.29 4.93 3.80
C HIS A 86 -10.20 3.46 4.14
N LEU A 87 -10.62 3.11 5.35
CA LEU A 87 -10.71 1.70 5.75
C LEU A 87 -12.01 1.11 5.23
N ILE A 88 -11.89 -0.01 4.53
CA ILE A 88 -13.01 -0.81 4.03
C ILE A 88 -12.97 -2.19 4.71
N PRO A 89 -14.07 -2.97 4.71
CA PRO A 89 -14.13 -4.24 5.44
C PRO A 89 -12.97 -5.20 5.16
N GLU A 90 -12.49 -5.25 3.92
CA GLU A 90 -11.45 -6.19 3.48
C GLU A 90 -10.08 -5.53 3.30
N GLY A 91 -9.88 -4.28 3.72
CA GLY A 91 -8.61 -3.60 3.46
C GLY A 91 -8.65 -2.08 3.48
N ILE A 92 -7.96 -1.49 2.52
CA ILE A 92 -7.67 -0.06 2.44
C ILE A 92 -8.02 0.42 1.04
N LEU A 93 -8.80 1.50 0.96
CA LEU A 93 -9.04 2.25 -0.27
C LEU A 93 -8.25 3.55 -0.18
N VAL A 94 -7.48 3.84 -1.22
CA VAL A 94 -6.63 5.04 -1.34
C VAL A 94 -7.19 5.92 -2.43
N GLU A 95 -7.52 7.15 -2.07
CA GLU A 95 -7.79 8.20 -3.03
C GLU A 95 -6.48 8.80 -3.58
N PRO A 96 -6.41 9.08 -4.89
CA PRO A 96 -5.24 9.68 -5.50
C PRO A 96 -5.02 11.10 -4.94
N HIS A 97 -3.75 11.48 -4.80
CA HIS A 97 -3.37 12.87 -4.59
C HIS A 97 -3.41 13.62 -5.91
N GLY A 98 -4.19 14.70 -5.99
CA GLY A 98 -4.13 15.61 -7.14
C GLY A 98 -5.38 16.47 -7.32
N SER A 99 -5.22 17.55 -8.09
CA SER A 99 -6.24 18.51 -8.51
C SER A 99 -6.99 18.11 -9.79
N LEU A 100 -6.84 16.86 -10.24
CA LEU A 100 -7.57 16.36 -11.41
C LEU A 100 -9.00 16.05 -11.01
N GLU A 101 -9.85 17.08 -11.03
CA GLU A 101 -11.28 17.07 -10.65
C GLU A 101 -12.15 16.04 -11.43
N LYS A 102 -11.57 15.29 -12.37
CA LYS A 102 -12.27 14.30 -13.22
C LYS A 102 -11.53 12.97 -13.39
N PHE A 103 -10.51 12.69 -12.59
CA PHE A 103 -9.81 11.40 -12.65
C PHE A 103 -10.33 10.48 -11.54
N GLU A 104 -11.35 9.69 -11.88
CA GLU A 104 -11.87 8.63 -11.02
C GLU A 104 -10.91 7.45 -11.03
N ALA A 105 -9.89 7.53 -10.18
CA ALA A 105 -9.00 6.42 -9.91
C ALA A 105 -8.90 6.18 -8.41
N PHE A 106 -8.72 4.92 -8.03
CA PHE A 106 -8.55 4.51 -6.64
C PHE A 106 -7.54 3.38 -6.59
N VAL A 107 -6.79 3.28 -5.50
CA VAL A 107 -6.02 2.06 -5.21
C VAL A 107 -6.73 1.29 -4.13
N ILE A 108 -7.11 0.05 -4.41
CA ILE A 108 -7.67 -0.87 -3.43
C ILE A 108 -6.59 -1.85 -3.02
N ILE A 109 -6.29 -1.91 -1.73
CA ILE A 109 -5.41 -2.91 -1.13
C ILE A 109 -6.27 -3.83 -0.28
N LYS A 110 -6.43 -5.08 -0.70
CA LYS A 110 -7.14 -6.12 0.05
C LYS A 110 -6.17 -6.85 0.96
N LEU A 111 -6.48 -6.93 2.25
CA LEU A 111 -5.64 -7.52 3.29
C LEU A 111 -6.31 -8.80 3.83
N ILE A 112 -5.69 -9.95 3.62
CA ILE A 112 -6.26 -11.27 3.91
C ILE A 112 -5.88 -11.73 5.32
N GLY A 113 -6.88 -12.11 6.13
CA GLY A 113 -6.67 -12.57 7.50
C GLY A 113 -6.07 -11.49 8.40
N SER A 114 -6.50 -10.25 8.19
CA SER A 114 -5.83 -9.04 8.67
C SER A 114 -6.58 -8.31 9.80
N ASP A 115 -7.54 -8.96 10.46
CA ASP A 115 -8.44 -8.31 11.44
C ASP A 115 -7.69 -7.48 12.49
N LYS A 116 -6.58 -7.99 13.03
CA LYS A 116 -5.74 -7.27 14.00
C LYS A 116 -5.07 -6.03 13.40
N ILE A 117 -4.59 -6.13 12.17
CA ILE A 117 -3.97 -5.00 11.45
C ILE A 117 -5.04 -3.96 11.12
N LEU A 118 -6.20 -4.38 10.63
CA LEU A 118 -7.32 -3.47 10.37
C LEU A 118 -7.80 -2.78 11.65
N GLU A 119 -7.89 -3.50 12.77
CA GLU A 119 -8.23 -2.90 14.06
C GLU A 119 -7.19 -1.88 14.51
N MET A 120 -5.90 -2.20 14.38
CA MET A 120 -4.84 -1.25 14.71
C MET A 120 -4.86 -0.02 13.80
N LEU A 121 -5.07 -0.20 12.49
CA LEU A 121 -5.24 0.89 11.54
C LEU A 121 -6.44 1.76 11.93
N LYS A 122 -7.58 1.17 12.31
CA LYS A 122 -8.75 1.92 12.82
C LYS A 122 -8.36 2.78 14.01
N ARG A 123 -7.64 2.23 14.99
CA ARG A 123 -7.20 2.99 16.17
C ARG A 123 -6.28 4.16 15.78
N LEU A 124 -5.39 3.97 14.82
CA LEU A 124 -4.50 5.03 14.32
C LEU A 124 -5.26 6.14 13.59
N PHE A 125 -6.23 5.80 12.73
CA PHE A 125 -6.97 6.79 11.94
C PHE A 125 -8.06 7.52 12.75
N PHE A 126 -8.74 6.84 13.67
CA PHE A 126 -9.82 7.42 14.47
C PHE A 126 -9.36 7.97 15.83
N GLY A 127 -8.24 7.50 16.36
CA GLY A 127 -7.67 8.00 17.62
C GLY A 127 -7.06 9.39 17.52
N TRP A 128 -6.70 9.86 16.32
CA TRP A 128 -6.14 11.19 16.09
C TRP A 128 -7.20 12.31 16.00
N TYR A 129 -8.49 11.97 15.89
CA TYR A 129 -9.57 12.97 15.83
C TYR A 129 -9.99 13.51 17.21
N PHE A 130 -9.41 13.01 18.31
CA PHE A 130 -9.80 13.36 19.69
C PHE A 130 -8.62 13.74 20.60
N ALA A 131 -7.47 14.11 20.03
CA ALA A 131 -6.31 14.62 20.78
C ALA A 131 -6.00 16.08 20.42
#